data_AF-A0A7S0IE90-F1
#
_entry.id   AF-A0A7S0IE90-F1
#
_cell.length_a   1.000
_cell.length_b   1.000
_cell.length_c   1.000
_cell.angle_alpha   90.00
_cell.angle_beta   90.00
_cell.angle_gamma   90.00
#
_symmetry.space_group_name_H-M   'P 1'
#
loop_
_entity.id
_entity.type
_entity.pdbx_description
1 polymer ?
#
loop_
_entity_poly.entity_id
_entity_poly.type
_entity_poly.pdbx_seq_one_letter_code
_entity_poly.pdbx_strand_id
1 'polypeptide(L)'
;APATMIQTPLRSGRTGDLGGNLARIDRELRRIRFPVAFDADGAREGSPMALLPALHYAVLGFSRHVTRSLSDEGHDLQAKSDSRFVENAWKALRESFHYNPTLTPTQFLSPGFAERKLLLLADAIELCKRRHNEHARAARAADVKAVVAK
;
A
#
# COMPACT_ATOMS: atom_id res chain seq x y z
N ALA A 1 26.19 -9.71 10.00
CA ALA A 1 25.49 -8.51 10.51
C ALA A 1 24.34 -8.20 9.55
N PRO A 2 23.07 -8.38 9.91
CA PRO A 2 21.98 -8.06 9.00
C PRO A 2 21.90 -6.54 8.84
N ALA A 3 21.85 -6.10 7.57
CA ALA A 3 21.81 -4.71 7.17
C ALA A 3 20.71 -3.96 7.93
N THR A 4 21.11 -2.91 8.65
CA THR A 4 20.22 -1.88 9.17
C THR A 4 19.37 -1.37 8.01
N MET A 5 18.14 -1.86 7.91
CA MET A 5 17.10 -1.23 7.11
C MET A 5 16.93 0.16 7.71
N ILE A 6 17.61 1.15 7.11
CA ILE A 6 17.28 2.55 7.28
C ILE A 6 15.88 2.66 6.69
N GLN A 7 14.86 2.44 7.53
CA GLN A 7 13.48 2.77 7.22
C GLN A 7 13.49 4.27 6.97
N THR A 8 13.61 4.66 5.70
CA THR A 8 13.39 6.04 5.29
C THR A 8 12.03 6.40 5.87
N PRO A 9 11.91 7.43 6.73
CA PRO A 9 10.65 7.73 7.37
C PRO A 9 9.61 7.85 6.26
N LEU A 10 8.48 7.16 6.43
CA LEU A 10 7.34 7.42 5.56
C LEU A 10 7.12 8.92 5.62
N ARG A 11 7.02 9.57 4.45
CA ARG A 11 6.68 10.98 4.38
C ARG A 11 5.23 11.07 4.82
N SER A 12 4.99 10.97 6.13
CA SER A 12 3.67 11.07 6.70
C SER A 12 3.16 12.44 6.28
N GLY A 13 2.07 12.47 5.51
CA GLY A 13 1.48 13.73 5.07
C GLY A 13 1.17 14.60 6.29
N ARG A 14 1.12 15.92 6.09
CA ARG A 14 0.74 16.80 7.18
C ARG A 14 -0.75 16.63 7.43
N THR A 15 -1.11 16.32 8.67
CA THR A 15 -2.47 16.53 9.17
C THR A 15 -2.78 18.02 9.13
N GLY A 16 -3.94 18.41 8.59
CA GLY A 16 -4.36 19.80 8.35
C GLY A 16 -4.29 20.25 6.88
N ASP A 17 -3.84 19.42 5.94
CA ASP A 17 -3.80 19.72 4.50
C ASP A 17 -4.43 18.60 3.66
N LEU A 18 -5.76 18.50 3.75
CA LEU A 18 -6.54 17.49 3.03
C LEU A 18 -6.37 17.60 1.52
N GLY A 19 -6.34 18.83 0.98
CA GLY A 19 -6.18 19.08 -0.46
C GLY A 19 -4.82 18.64 -0.99
N GLY A 20 -3.74 18.97 -0.29
CA GLY A 20 -2.39 18.52 -0.63
C GLY A 20 -2.24 17.00 -0.54
N ASN A 21 -2.83 16.38 0.48
CA ASN A 21 -2.84 14.92 0.63
C ASN A 21 -3.60 14.22 -0.52
N LEU A 22 -4.76 14.75 -0.94
CA LEU A 22 -5.50 14.24 -2.11
C LEU A 22 -4.69 14.34 -3.41
N ALA A 23 -4.13 15.52 -3.69
CA ALA A 23 -3.31 15.72 -4.90
C ALA A 23 -2.07 14.82 -4.93
N ARG A 24 -1.50 14.53 -3.75
CA ARG A 24 -0.40 13.58 -3.60
C ARG A 24 -0.84 12.15 -3.90
N ILE A 25 -1.95 11.69 -3.32
CA ILE A 25 -2.49 10.34 -3.59
C ILE A 25 -2.75 10.16 -5.08
N ASP A 26 -3.42 11.12 -5.71
CA ASP A 26 -3.72 11.04 -7.13
C ASP A 26 -2.44 10.95 -8.00
N ARG A 27 -1.39 11.69 -7.63
CA ARG A 27 -0.07 11.57 -8.28
C ARG A 27 0.58 10.20 -8.06
N GLU A 28 0.53 9.66 -6.86
CA GLU A 28 1.10 8.35 -6.54
C GLU A 28 0.33 7.21 -7.23
N LEU A 29 -1.00 7.28 -7.29
CA LEU A 29 -1.85 6.35 -8.03
C LEU A 29 -1.53 6.35 -9.53
N ARG A 30 -1.31 7.54 -10.11
CA ARG A 30 -0.84 7.66 -11.50
C ARG A 30 0.53 7.02 -11.72
N ARG A 31 1.45 7.14 -10.75
CA ARG A 31 2.80 6.51 -10.82
C ARG A 31 2.73 4.99 -10.80
N ILE A 32 1.82 4.42 -10.03
CA ILE A 32 1.59 2.97 -9.99
C ILE A 32 0.67 2.48 -11.12
N ARG A 33 0.23 3.36 -12.03
CA ARG A 33 -0.68 3.07 -13.15
C ARG A 33 -2.04 2.52 -12.72
N PHE A 34 -2.61 3.12 -11.68
CA PHE A 34 -3.97 2.79 -11.24
C PHE A 34 -4.96 2.89 -12.43
N PRO A 35 -5.74 1.83 -12.72
CA PRO A 35 -6.49 1.72 -13.98
C PRO A 35 -7.78 2.54 -14.02
N VAL A 36 -8.24 3.05 -12.87
CA VAL A 36 -9.51 3.79 -12.74
C VAL A 36 -9.22 5.22 -12.29
N ALA A 37 -10.10 6.18 -12.59
CA ALA A 37 -10.03 7.51 -12.01
C ALA A 37 -10.20 7.43 -10.48
N PHE A 38 -9.33 8.10 -9.74
CA PHE A 38 -9.45 8.18 -8.28
C PHE A 38 -10.58 9.13 -7.91
N ASP A 39 -11.56 8.64 -7.14
CA ASP A 39 -12.66 9.46 -6.63
C ASP A 39 -12.18 10.37 -5.49
N ALA A 40 -11.61 11.51 -5.88
CA ALA A 40 -11.07 12.49 -4.95
C ALA A 40 -12.15 13.16 -4.09
N ASP A 41 -13.38 13.29 -4.60
CA ASP A 41 -14.49 13.92 -3.89
C ASP A 41 -15.04 12.96 -2.82
N GLY A 42 -15.29 11.71 -3.17
CA GLY A 42 -15.65 10.67 -2.18
C GLY A 42 -14.54 10.45 -1.15
N ALA A 43 -13.27 10.51 -1.56
CA ALA A 43 -12.15 10.43 -0.62
C ALA A 43 -12.08 11.64 0.32
N ARG A 44 -12.45 12.85 -0.15
CA ARG A 44 -12.54 14.07 0.67
C ARG A 44 -13.61 13.94 1.75
N GLU A 45 -14.73 13.30 1.43
CA GLU A 45 -15.82 13.01 2.38
C GLU A 45 -15.49 11.85 3.33
N GLY A 46 -14.39 11.13 3.07
CA GLY A 46 -13.99 9.95 3.84
C GLY A 46 -14.83 8.72 3.51
N SER A 47 -15.38 8.66 2.29
CA SER A 47 -16.09 7.48 1.79
C SER A 47 -15.12 6.29 1.67
N PRO A 48 -15.41 5.15 2.31
CA PRO A 48 -14.58 3.96 2.19
C PRO A 48 -14.54 3.44 0.75
N MET A 49 -15.64 3.57 0.02
CA MET A 49 -15.79 3.06 -1.36
C MET A 49 -14.86 3.79 -2.34
N ALA A 50 -14.50 5.05 -2.07
CA ALA A 50 -13.55 5.80 -2.89
C ALA A 50 -12.10 5.33 -2.68
N LEU A 51 -11.77 4.85 -1.48
CA LEU A 51 -10.39 4.51 -1.06
C LEU A 51 -10.08 3.01 -1.20
N LEU A 52 -11.09 2.15 -1.08
CA LEU A 52 -10.98 0.69 -1.18
C LEU A 52 -10.34 0.22 -2.50
N PRO A 53 -10.78 0.66 -3.68
CA PRO A 53 -10.20 0.23 -4.95
C PRO A 53 -8.72 0.61 -5.07
N ALA A 54 -8.36 1.80 -4.58
CA ALA A 54 -6.99 2.28 -4.56
C ALA A 54 -6.10 1.43 -3.64
N LEU A 55 -6.57 1.09 -2.43
CA LEU A 55 -5.86 0.22 -1.50
C LEU A 55 -5.71 -1.19 -2.08
N HIS A 56 -6.79 -1.76 -2.61
CA HIS A 56 -6.78 -3.08 -3.25
C HIS A 56 -5.76 -3.12 -4.39
N TYR A 57 -5.78 -2.13 -5.27
CA TYR A 57 -4.80 -2.07 -6.35
C TYR A 57 -3.37 -1.90 -5.84
N ALA A 58 -3.12 -1.07 -4.83
CA ALA A 58 -1.77 -0.87 -4.30
C ALA A 58 -1.12 -2.18 -3.81
N VAL A 59 -1.90 -3.04 -3.15
CA VAL A 59 -1.41 -4.27 -2.53
C VAL A 59 -1.45 -5.48 -3.50
N LEU A 60 -2.47 -5.56 -4.37
CA LEU A 60 -2.70 -6.71 -5.24
C LEU A 60 -2.48 -6.44 -6.73
N GLY A 61 -2.83 -5.25 -7.21
CA GLY A 61 -2.84 -4.91 -8.64
C GLY A 61 -1.54 -4.32 -9.16
N PHE A 62 -0.80 -3.60 -8.32
CA PHE A 62 0.36 -2.82 -8.74
C PHE A 62 1.55 -3.70 -9.16
N SER A 63 1.87 -4.74 -8.38
CA SER A 63 3.09 -5.52 -8.58
C SER A 63 2.92 -6.98 -8.16
N ARG A 64 3.15 -7.89 -9.12
CA ARG A 64 3.21 -9.33 -8.87
C ARG A 64 4.19 -9.72 -7.77
N HIS A 65 5.29 -8.98 -7.62
CA HIS A 65 6.30 -9.24 -6.59
C HIS A 65 5.78 -8.94 -5.18
N VAL A 66 4.93 -7.90 -5.04
CA VAL A 66 4.35 -7.53 -3.75
C VAL A 66 3.30 -8.58 -3.37
N THR A 67 2.37 -8.87 -4.28
CA THR A 67 1.32 -9.87 -4.07
C THR A 67 1.90 -11.23 -3.72
N ARG A 68 2.88 -11.71 -4.52
CA ARG A 68 3.54 -13.00 -4.25
C ARG A 68 4.26 -13.01 -2.91
N SER A 69 5.00 -11.95 -2.57
CA SER A 69 5.67 -11.87 -1.27
C SER A 69 4.70 -11.96 -0.10
N LEU A 70 3.55 -11.29 -0.20
CA LEU A 70 2.53 -11.32 0.85
C LEU A 70 1.86 -12.69 0.93
N SER A 71 1.60 -13.34 -0.20
CA SER A 71 1.08 -14.71 -0.24
C SER A 71 2.08 -15.73 0.32
N ASP A 72 3.37 -15.60 -0.01
CA ASP A 72 4.45 -16.46 0.51
C ASP A 72 4.64 -16.28 2.03
N GLU A 73 4.36 -15.08 2.55
CA GLU A 73 4.31 -14.78 3.99
C GLU A 73 3.01 -15.27 4.68
N GLY A 74 2.06 -15.84 3.92
CA GLY A 74 0.82 -16.44 4.45
C GLY A 74 -0.37 -15.48 4.51
N HIS A 75 -0.29 -14.30 3.90
CA HIS A 75 -1.42 -13.36 3.85
C HIS A 75 -2.36 -13.66 2.68
N ASP A 76 -3.58 -14.09 3.00
CA ASP A 76 -4.66 -14.24 2.02
C ASP A 76 -5.39 -12.91 1.81
N LEU A 77 -5.00 -12.20 0.76
CA LEU A 77 -5.59 -10.91 0.39
C LEU A 77 -6.67 -11.06 -0.69
N GLN A 78 -6.93 -12.25 -1.21
CA GLN A 78 -8.00 -12.52 -2.19
C GLN A 78 -9.34 -12.82 -1.49
N ALA A 79 -9.68 -11.98 -0.52
CA ALA A 79 -10.86 -12.18 0.30
C ALA A 79 -12.16 -11.94 -0.49
N LYS A 80 -13.22 -12.66 -0.11
CA LYS A 80 -14.54 -12.60 -0.76
C LYS A 80 -15.37 -11.36 -0.38
N SER A 81 -14.95 -10.60 0.64
CA SER A 81 -15.64 -9.39 1.09
C SER A 81 -14.64 -8.29 1.42
N ASP A 82 -15.08 -7.03 1.26
CA ASP A 82 -14.27 -5.84 1.58
C ASP A 82 -13.79 -5.85 3.04
N SER A 83 -14.64 -6.30 3.97
CA SER A 83 -14.30 -6.40 5.39
C SER A 83 -13.12 -7.33 5.64
N ARG A 84 -13.14 -8.53 5.05
CA ARG A 84 -12.08 -9.52 5.18
C ARG A 84 -10.81 -9.05 4.47
N PHE A 85 -10.94 -8.41 3.32
CA PHE A 85 -9.82 -7.80 2.61
C PHE A 85 -9.11 -6.77 3.50
N VAL A 86 -9.85 -5.82 4.08
CA VAL A 86 -9.30 -4.79 4.95
C VAL A 86 -8.66 -5.40 6.20
N GLU A 87 -9.29 -6.41 6.84
CA GLU A 87 -8.68 -7.12 7.97
C GLU A 87 -7.32 -7.73 7.61
N ASN A 88 -7.25 -8.44 6.48
CA ASN A 88 -6.03 -9.10 6.03
C ASN A 88 -4.97 -8.09 5.57
N ALA A 89 -5.37 -6.99 4.93
CA ALA A 89 -4.49 -5.89 4.58
C ALA A 89 -3.88 -5.25 5.84
N TRP A 90 -4.66 -5.10 6.93
CA TRP A 90 -4.15 -4.60 8.21
C TRP A 90 -3.18 -5.57 8.90
N LYS A 91 -3.38 -6.87 8.74
CA LYS A 91 -2.43 -7.88 9.22
C LYS A 91 -1.13 -7.79 8.44
N ALA A 92 -1.20 -7.76 7.11
CA ALA A 92 -0.03 -7.58 6.24
C ALA A 92 0.73 -6.28 6.56
N LEU A 93 0.05 -5.15 6.74
CA LEU A 93 0.69 -3.90 7.15
C LEU A 93 1.49 -4.04 8.46
N ARG A 94 0.95 -4.74 9.45
CA ARG A 94 1.60 -4.92 10.76
C ARG A 94 2.72 -5.96 10.73
N GLU A 95 2.50 -7.08 10.07
CA GLU A 95 3.40 -8.24 10.10
C GLU A 95 4.48 -8.14 9.01
N SER A 96 4.09 -7.85 7.76
CA SER A 96 5.00 -7.77 6.61
C SER A 96 5.71 -6.44 6.44
N PHE A 97 5.06 -5.34 6.82
CA PHE A 97 5.58 -3.99 6.61
C PHE A 97 5.99 -3.30 7.92
N HIS A 98 5.73 -3.92 9.07
CA HIS A 98 5.97 -3.37 10.41
C HIS A 98 5.37 -1.96 10.60
N TYR A 99 4.31 -1.66 9.86
CA TYR A 99 3.55 -0.43 9.94
C TYR A 99 2.36 -0.64 10.86
N ASN A 100 2.14 0.26 11.81
CA ASN A 100 1.02 0.18 12.74
C ASN A 100 -0.02 1.26 12.38
N PRO A 101 -1.10 0.90 11.66
CA PRO A 101 -2.12 1.87 11.26
C PRO A 101 -2.77 2.52 12.47
N THR A 102 -2.98 3.83 12.43
CA THR A 102 -3.72 4.55 13.49
C THR A 102 -5.22 4.22 13.46
N LEU A 103 -5.75 3.85 12.30
CA LEU A 103 -7.16 3.48 12.13
C LEU A 103 -7.34 1.98 12.30
N THR A 104 -8.48 1.56 12.85
CA THR A 104 -8.91 0.15 12.81
C THR A 104 -9.52 -0.20 11.43
N PRO A 105 -9.58 -1.49 11.05
CA PRO A 105 -10.30 -1.94 9.85
C PRO A 105 -11.74 -1.42 9.79
N THR A 106 -12.44 -1.45 10.92
CA THR A 106 -13.82 -0.97 11.04
C THR A 106 -13.92 0.55 10.85
N GLN A 107 -12.97 1.33 11.38
CA GLN A 107 -12.92 2.78 11.17
C GLN A 107 -12.58 3.15 9.72
N PHE A 108 -11.78 2.32 9.04
CA PHE A 108 -11.52 2.51 7.62
C PHE A 108 -12.78 2.32 6.77
N LEU A 109 -13.59 1.32 7.10
CA LEU A 109 -14.87 1.02 6.44
C LEU A 109 -16.04 1.90 6.88
N SER A 110 -15.90 2.64 7.98
CA SER A 110 -16.92 3.58 8.44
C SER A 110 -16.78 4.91 7.69
N PRO A 111 -17.86 5.67 7.42
CA PRO A 111 -17.74 7.00 6.83
C PRO A 111 -16.91 7.97 7.72
N GLY A 112 -16.24 8.95 7.10
CA GLY A 112 -15.40 9.93 7.79
C GLY A 112 -13.90 9.58 7.82
N PHE A 113 -13.15 10.17 8.77
CA PHE A 113 -11.69 10.01 8.92
C PHE A 113 -10.88 10.25 7.62
N ALA A 114 -11.39 11.08 6.71
CA ALA A 114 -10.85 11.29 5.37
C ALA A 114 -9.32 11.45 5.34
N GLU A 115 -8.81 12.39 6.14
CA GLU A 115 -7.38 12.67 6.21
C GLU A 115 -6.57 11.47 6.68
N ARG A 116 -6.97 10.81 7.78
CA ARG A 116 -6.26 9.64 8.30
C ARG A 116 -6.27 8.48 7.31
N LYS A 117 -7.36 8.29 6.57
CA LYS A 117 -7.44 7.25 5.52
C LYS A 117 -6.54 7.57 4.34
N LEU A 118 -6.45 8.84 3.94
CA LEU A 118 -5.56 9.29 2.87
C LEU A 118 -4.09 9.12 3.27
N LEU A 119 -3.73 9.45 4.51
CA LEU A 119 -2.39 9.21 5.04
C LEU A 119 -2.05 7.72 5.03
N LEU A 120 -2.97 6.88 5.51
CA LEU A 120 -2.80 5.43 5.48
C LEU A 120 -2.62 4.90 4.06
N LEU A 121 -3.43 5.37 3.10
CA LEU A 121 -3.31 4.97 1.70
C LEU A 121 -1.97 5.41 1.11
N ALA A 122 -1.50 6.62 1.43
CA ALA A 122 -0.21 7.13 0.95
C ALA A 122 0.95 6.27 1.48
N ASP A 123 0.89 5.94 2.76
CA ASP A 123 1.87 5.08 3.42
C ASP A 123 1.83 3.66 2.81
N ALA A 124 0.64 3.10 2.62
CA ALA A 124 0.48 1.77 2.01
C ALA A 124 1.06 1.72 0.58
N ILE A 125 0.79 2.72 -0.26
CA ILE A 125 1.34 2.79 -1.63
C ILE A 125 2.88 2.87 -1.58
N GLU A 126 3.43 3.70 -0.69
CA GLU A 126 4.87 3.87 -0.56
C GLU A 126 5.56 2.59 -0.06
N LEU A 127 4.96 1.90 0.92
CA LEU A 127 5.44 0.61 1.42
C LEU A 127 5.42 -0.45 0.31
N CYS A 128 4.35 -0.52 -0.47
CA CYS A 128 4.24 -1.45 -1.61
C CYS A 128 5.29 -1.14 -2.69
N LYS A 129 5.56 0.14 -2.99
CA LYS A 129 6.62 0.54 -3.92
C LYS A 129 8.01 0.14 -3.45
N ARG A 130 8.31 0.32 -2.17
CA ARG A 130 9.59 -0.09 -1.58
C ARG A 130 9.78 -1.59 -1.70
N ARG A 131 8.77 -2.36 -1.29
CA ARG A 131 8.76 -3.82 -1.39
C ARG A 131 8.90 -4.31 -2.84
N HIS A 132 8.22 -3.67 -3.79
CA HIS A 132 8.42 -3.94 -5.22
C HIS A 132 9.88 -3.72 -5.63
N ASN A 133 10.48 -2.59 -5.27
CA ASN A 133 11.86 -2.27 -5.65
C ASN A 133 12.88 -3.25 -5.04
N GLU A 134 12.68 -3.65 -3.77
CA GLU A 134 13.52 -4.64 -3.10
C GLU A 134 13.49 -5.99 -3.81
N HIS A 135 12.29 -6.51 -4.08
CA HIS A 135 12.13 -7.79 -4.78
C HIS A 135 12.53 -7.75 -6.26
N ALA A 136 12.27 -6.63 -6.95
CA ALA A 136 12.69 -6.47 -8.34
C ALA A 136 14.23 -6.40 -8.46
N ARG A 137 14.91 -5.76 -7.50
CA ARG A 137 16.39 -5.76 -7.44
C ARG A 137 16.92 -7.14 -7.10
N ALA A 138 16.33 -7.84 -6.14
CA ALA A 138 16.73 -9.20 -5.79
C ALA A 138 16.58 -10.17 -6.98
N ALA A 139 15.45 -10.09 -7.70
CA ALA A 139 15.22 -10.89 -8.91
C ALA A 139 16.28 -10.62 -9.99
N ARG A 140 16.57 -9.34 -10.28
CA ARG A 140 17.61 -8.98 -11.25
C ARG A 140 19.01 -9.44 -10.82
N ALA A 141 19.33 -9.34 -9.53
CA ALA A 141 20.62 -9.81 -9.01
C ALA A 141 20.76 -11.34 -9.11
N ALA A 142 19.67 -12.09 -8.95
CA ALA A 142 19.65 -13.53 -9.16
C ALA A 142 19.87 -13.90 -10.63
N ASP A 143 19.21 -13.20 -11.56
CA ASP A 143 19.41 -13.39 -13.01
C ASP A 143 20.86 -13.11 -13.42
N VAL A 144 21.46 -12.01 -12.94
CA VAL A 144 22.87 -11.68 -13.25
C VAL A 144 23.82 -12.76 -12.72
N LYS A 145 23.60 -13.28 -11.51
CA LYS A 145 24.40 -14.39 -10.97
C LYS A 145 24.26 -15.67 -11.80
N ALA A 146 23.07 -15.98 -12.29
CA ALA A 146 22.83 -17.14 -13.13
C ALA A 146 23.51 -17.03 -14.50
N VAL A 147 23.59 -15.83 -15.07
CA VAL A 147 24.32 -15.56 -16.32
C VAL A 147 25.83 -15.64 -16.14
N VAL A 148 26.37 -15.16 -15.01
CA VAL A 148 27.83 -15.17 -14.74
C VAL A 148 28.33 -16.55 -14.30
N ALA A 149 27.46 -17.41 -13.74
CA ALA A 149 27.82 -18.77 -13.33
C ALA A 149 27.76 -19.80 -14.48
N LYS A 150 27.41 -19.37 -15.69
CA LYS A 150 27.32 -20.20 -16.90
C LYS A 150 28.42 -19.82 -17.87
#